data_AF-A0A344PK35-F1
#
_entry.id   AF-A0A344PK35-F1
#
_cell.length_a   1.000
_cell.length_b   1.000
_cell.length_c   1.000
_cell.angle_alpha   90.00
_cell.angle_beta   90.00
_cell.angle_gamma   90.00
#
_symmetry.space_group_name_H-M   'P 1'
#
loop_
_entity.id
_entity.type
_entity.pdbx_description
1 polymer ?
#
loop_
_entity_poly.entity_id
_entity_poly.type
_entity_poly.pdbx_seq_one_letter_code
_entity_poly.pdbx_strand_id
1 'polypeptide(L)'
;MISGFRNPPWADLARVLRRWLGASPARHVRFSEADRAVITAQGKALMLLATMLHARGVMDMEEFAGTLGVFSVVVAEDNAAEGDILAVWAGLMKDGR
;
A
#
# COMPACT_ATOMS: atom_id res chain seq x y z
N MET A 1 35.44 -7.28 -5.72
CA MET A 1 34.13 -7.67 -5.15
C MET A 1 33.33 -6.40 -4.91
N ILE A 2 32.41 -6.07 -5.81
CA ILE A 2 31.55 -4.89 -5.68
C ILE A 2 30.24 -5.38 -5.03
N SER A 3 30.08 -5.13 -3.73
CA SER A 3 28.76 -5.25 -3.08
C SER A 3 27.99 -3.97 -3.38
N GLY A 4 27.13 -4.00 -4.40
CA GLY A 4 26.36 -2.83 -4.79
C GLY A 4 24.97 -3.25 -5.22
N PHE A 5 24.03 -3.25 -4.29
CA PHE A 5 22.59 -2.95 -4.47
C PHE A 5 21.93 -3.05 -3.08
N ARG A 6 22.41 -2.23 -2.15
CA ARG A 6 21.88 -2.17 -0.78
C ARG A 6 20.89 -1.01 -0.71
N ASN A 7 19.79 -1.15 -1.45
CA ASN A 7 18.47 -0.53 -1.29
C ASN A 7 17.76 -0.55 -2.66
N PRO A 8 16.53 -1.07 -2.74
CA PRO A 8 15.77 -0.96 -3.98
C PRO A 8 15.44 0.51 -4.26
N PRO A 9 15.45 0.95 -5.54
CA PRO A 9 15.33 2.36 -5.92
C PRO A 9 14.01 3.02 -5.47
N TRP A 10 12.98 2.21 -5.19
CA TRP A 10 11.70 2.67 -4.65
C TRP A 10 11.75 2.99 -3.15
N ALA A 11 12.76 2.55 -2.39
CA ALA A 11 12.85 2.79 -0.94
C ALA A 11 13.12 4.26 -0.60
N ASP A 12 13.93 4.94 -1.42
CA ASP A 12 14.15 6.37 -1.30
C ASP A 12 12.93 7.17 -1.76
N LEU A 13 12.24 6.69 -2.81
CA LEU A 13 10.96 7.25 -3.26
C LEU A 13 9.90 7.17 -2.14
N ALA A 14 9.73 6.00 -1.51
CA ALA A 14 8.80 5.79 -0.40
C ALA A 14 9.13 6.65 0.84
N ARG A 15 10.41 7.00 1.06
CA ARG A 15 10.83 7.89 2.15
C ARG A 15 10.47 9.35 1.85
N VAL A 16 10.66 9.78 0.61
CA VAL A 16 10.28 11.12 0.13
C VAL A 16 8.76 11.29 0.15
N LEU A 17 8.03 10.30 -0.35
CA LEU A 17 6.56 10.33 -0.40
C LEU A 17 5.93 10.31 1.00
N ARG A 18 6.44 9.50 1.94
CA ARG A 18 5.99 9.54 3.35
C ARG A 18 6.13 10.91 4.00
N ARG A 19 7.17 11.67 3.65
CA ARG A 19 7.40 13.02 4.19
C ARG A 19 6.44 14.05 3.60
N TRP A 20 6.04 13.88 2.33
CA TRP A 20 5.04 14.73 1.68
C TRP A 20 3.60 14.42 2.14
N LEU A 21 3.29 13.16 2.45
CA LEU A 21 1.95 12.68 2.79
C LEU A 21 1.52 12.84 4.26
N GLY A 22 2.42 13.25 5.16
CA GLY A 22 2.10 13.49 6.58
C GLY A 22 1.09 14.61 6.82
N ALA A 23 0.58 15.24 5.77
CA ALA A 23 -0.33 16.38 5.81
C ALA A 23 -1.51 16.25 4.84
N SER A 24 -2.02 15.03 4.56
CA SER A 24 -3.31 14.92 3.88
C SER A 24 -4.42 15.32 4.86
N PRO A 25 -5.11 16.47 4.69
CA PRO A 25 -6.19 16.85 5.58
C PRO A 25 -7.28 15.81 5.47
N ALA A 26 -7.63 15.17 6.59
CA ALA A 26 -8.68 14.15 6.66
C ALA A 26 -9.98 14.70 6.04
N ARG A 27 -10.23 14.38 4.78
CA ARG A 27 -11.52 14.65 4.14
C ARG A 27 -12.45 13.54 4.54
N HIS A 28 -13.54 13.90 5.21
CA HIS A 28 -14.57 12.95 5.61
C HIS A 28 -15.35 12.44 4.39
N VAL A 29 -14.83 11.43 3.70
CA VAL A 29 -15.59 10.67 2.71
C VAL A 29 -16.58 9.77 3.45
N ARG A 30 -17.87 9.93 3.13
CA ARG A 30 -18.94 9.10 3.70
C ARG A 30 -19.18 7.90 2.78
N PHE A 31 -18.80 6.72 3.24
CA PHE A 31 -19.13 5.46 2.58
C PHE A 31 -20.47 4.91 3.06
N SER A 32 -21.32 4.46 2.13
CA SER A 32 -22.50 3.67 2.43
C SER A 32 -22.12 2.27 2.97
N GLU A 33 -23.09 1.50 3.46
CA GLU A 33 -22.83 0.12 3.89
C GLU A 33 -22.36 -0.77 2.74
N ALA A 34 -22.93 -0.60 1.55
CA ALA A 34 -22.52 -1.32 0.35
C ALA A 34 -21.08 -0.98 -0.04
N ASP A 35 -20.71 0.30 -0.02
CA ASP A 35 -19.33 0.73 -0.32
C ASP A 35 -18.34 0.10 0.67
N ARG A 36 -18.67 0.11 1.96
CA ARG A 36 -17.83 -0.51 3.01
C ARG A 36 -17.67 -2.01 2.80
N ALA A 37 -18.73 -2.70 2.40
CA ALA A 37 -18.68 -4.13 2.12
C ALA A 37 -17.76 -4.42 0.93
N VAL A 38 -17.86 -3.64 -0.14
CA VAL A 38 -17.00 -3.77 -1.33
C VAL A 38 -15.54 -3.47 -1.00
N ILE A 39 -15.26 -2.35 -0.34
CA ILE A 39 -13.91 -1.97 0.12
C ILE A 39 -13.32 -3.11 0.96
N THR A 40 -14.07 -3.62 1.93
CA THR A 40 -13.61 -4.73 2.78
C THR A 40 -13.34 -6.01 1.98
N ALA A 41 -14.21 -6.37 1.04
CA ALA A 41 -14.03 -7.54 0.20
C ALA A 41 -12.80 -7.42 -0.71
N GLN A 42 -12.56 -6.23 -1.29
CA GLN A 42 -11.38 -5.95 -2.10
C GLN A 42 -10.09 -6.04 -1.28
N GLY A 43 -10.07 -5.49 -0.06
CA GLY A 43 -8.92 -5.63 0.84
C GLY A 43 -8.59 -7.09 1.17
N LYS A 44 -9.62 -7.93 1.40
CA LYS A 44 -9.44 -9.38 1.61
C LYS A 44 -8.91 -10.10 0.37
N ALA A 45 -9.42 -9.75 -0.82
CA ALA A 45 -8.93 -10.32 -2.08
C ALA A 45 -7.47 -9.93 -2.34
N LEU A 46 -7.10 -8.69 -2.07
CA LEU A 46 -5.73 -8.20 -2.18
C LEU A 46 -4.80 -8.92 -1.20
N MET A 47 -5.27 -9.17 0.02
CA MET A 47 -4.52 -9.94 1.01
C MET A 47 -4.27 -11.37 0.54
N LEU A 48 -5.32 -12.05 0.05
CA LEU A 48 -5.20 -13.39 -0.53
C LEU A 48 -4.18 -13.43 -1.68
N LEU A 49 -4.22 -12.43 -2.58
CA LEU A 49 -3.26 -12.32 -3.68
C LEU A 49 -1.83 -12.21 -3.16
N ALA A 50 -1.58 -11.30 -2.22
CA ALA A 50 -0.25 -11.11 -1.63
C ALA A 50 0.26 -12.39 -0.96
N THR A 51 -0.59 -13.09 -0.19
CA THR A 51 -0.24 -14.36 0.43
C THR A 51 0.10 -15.44 -0.61
N MET A 52 -0.65 -15.54 -1.71
CA MET A 52 -0.37 -16.49 -2.77
C MET A 52 0.97 -16.21 -3.48
N LEU A 53 1.29 -14.94 -3.72
CA LEU A 53 2.56 -14.53 -4.34
C LEU A 53 3.74 -14.85 -3.41
N HIS A 54 3.58 -14.56 -2.12
CA HIS A 54 4.57 -14.91 -1.10
C HIS A 54 4.80 -16.41 -0.98
N ALA A 55 3.72 -17.20 -0.88
CA ALA A 55 3.81 -18.66 -0.77
C ALA A 55 4.49 -19.32 -1.99
N ARG A 56 4.43 -18.68 -3.15
CA ARG A 56 5.10 -19.14 -4.38
C ARG A 56 6.53 -18.62 -4.54
N GLY A 57 7.03 -17.83 -3.58
CA GLY A 57 8.35 -17.21 -3.64
C GLY A 57 8.51 -16.15 -4.73
N VAL A 58 7.40 -15.60 -5.23
CA VAL A 58 7.41 -14.57 -6.30
C VAL A 58 7.77 -13.20 -5.74
N MET A 59 7.27 -12.87 -4.55
CA MET A 59 7.48 -11.57 -3.90
C MET A 59 7.28 -11.70 -2.40
N ASP A 60 8.09 -11.02 -1.59
CA ASP A 60 7.90 -11.00 -0.15
C ASP A 60 6.69 -10.12 0.26
N MET A 61 6.07 -10.42 1.40
CA MET A 61 4.94 -9.67 1.93
C MET A 61 5.33 -8.20 2.21
N GLU A 62 6.54 -7.97 2.72
CA GLU A 62 7.07 -6.62 2.94
C GLU A 62 7.30 -5.86 1.63
N GLU A 63 7.74 -6.56 0.58
CA GLU A 63 7.94 -5.97 -0.75
C GLU A 63 6.60 -5.63 -1.42
N PHE A 64 5.61 -6.51 -1.32
CA PHE A 64 4.25 -6.27 -1.82
C PHE A 64 3.60 -5.08 -1.11
N ALA A 65 3.64 -5.06 0.22
CA ALA A 65 3.11 -3.97 1.03
C ALA A 65 3.83 -2.64 0.71
N GLY A 66 5.15 -2.66 0.54
CA GLY A 66 5.93 -1.50 0.13
C GLY A 66 5.51 -0.95 -1.25
N THR A 67 5.30 -1.84 -2.21
CA THR A 67 4.85 -1.49 -3.57
C THR A 67 3.45 -0.89 -3.54
N LEU A 68 2.53 -1.51 -2.80
CA LEU A 68 1.17 -1.02 -2.62
C LEU A 68 1.14 0.37 -1.97
N GLY A 69 2.01 0.61 -0.98
CA GLY A 69 2.14 1.91 -0.33
C GLY A 69 2.79 3.01 -1.18
N VAL A 70 3.52 2.67 -2.26
CA VAL A 70 3.95 3.64 -3.27
C VAL A 70 2.83 3.91 -4.25
N PHE A 71 2.14 2.87 -4.71
CA PHE A 71 1.02 3.00 -5.63
C PHE A 71 -0.12 3.85 -5.04
N SER A 72 -0.40 3.71 -3.74
CA SER A 72 -1.39 4.51 -3.04
C SER A 72 -1.13 6.03 -3.17
N VAL A 73 0.14 6.43 -3.27
CA VAL A 73 0.52 7.84 -3.42
C VAL A 73 0.18 8.36 -4.80
N VAL A 74 0.48 7.56 -5.82
CA VAL A 74 0.15 7.88 -7.21
C VAL A 74 -1.37 8.00 -7.36
N VAL A 75 -2.13 7.06 -6.80
CA VAL A 75 -3.60 7.09 -6.83
C VAL A 75 -4.15 8.31 -6.07
N ALA A 76 -3.49 8.74 -4.98
CA ALA A 76 -3.93 9.90 -4.22
C ALA A 76 -3.86 11.22 -5.01
N GLU A 77 -3.04 11.31 -6.06
CA GLU A 77 -2.95 12.49 -6.94
C GLU A 77 -4.28 12.72 -7.69
N ASP A 78 -4.94 11.64 -8.11
CA ASP A 78 -6.23 11.68 -8.80
C ASP A 78 -7.42 11.57 -7.83
N ASN A 79 -7.31 10.68 -6.85
CA ASN A 79 -8.35 10.42 -5.85
C ASN A 79 -7.74 10.12 -4.47
N ALA A 80 -7.68 11.15 -3.62
CA ALA A 80 -7.15 11.06 -2.27
C ALA A 80 -7.79 9.93 -1.43
N ALA A 81 -9.10 9.68 -1.57
CA ALA A 81 -9.78 8.67 -0.77
C ALA A 81 -9.38 7.24 -1.15
N GLU A 82 -9.19 6.98 -2.44
CA GLU A 82 -8.68 5.71 -2.92
C GLU A 82 -7.23 5.50 -2.49
N GLY A 83 -6.42 6.55 -2.57
CA GLY A 83 -5.05 6.54 -2.05
C GLY A 83 -4.99 6.21 -0.56
N ASP A 84 -5.83 6.84 0.27
CA ASP A 84 -5.88 6.56 1.70
C ASP A 84 -6.28 5.10 2.00
N ILE A 85 -7.26 4.55 1.28
CA ILE A 85 -7.67 3.14 1.42
C ILE A 85 -6.49 2.20 1.10
N LEU A 86 -5.79 2.43 0.00
CA LEU A 86 -4.64 1.61 -0.41
C LEU A 86 -3.48 1.73 0.59
N ALA A 87 -3.23 2.93 1.12
CA ALA A 87 -2.22 3.16 2.14
C ALA A 87 -2.53 2.42 3.44
N VAL A 88 -3.82 2.37 3.85
CA VAL A 88 -4.26 1.59 5.02
C VAL A 88 -4.01 0.10 4.79
N TRP A 89 -4.37 -0.46 3.64
CA TRP A 89 -4.10 -1.88 3.37
C TRP A 89 -2.60 -2.19 3.33
N ALA A 90 -1.78 -1.31 2.74
CA ALA A 90 -0.33 -1.44 2.78
C ALA A 90 0.22 -1.45 4.22
N GLY A 91 -0.33 -0.60 5.10
CA GLY A 91 -0.01 -0.59 6.52
C GLY A 91 -0.38 -1.90 7.22
N LEU A 92 -1.63 -2.34 7.08
CA LEU A 92 -2.12 -3.59 7.68
C LEU A 92 -1.29 -4.82 7.25
N MET A 93 -0.91 -4.86 5.98
CA MET A 93 -0.05 -5.92 5.43
C MET A 93 1.37 -5.92 6.01
N LYS A 94 1.88 -4.74 6.36
CA LYS A 94 3.21 -4.58 6.95
C LYS A 94 3.23 -4.93 8.45
N ASP A 95 2.11 -4.73 9.12
CA ASP A 95 1.93 -4.99 10.55
C ASP A 95 1.53 -6.45 10.84
N GLY A 96 0.85 -7.11 9.90
CA GLY A 96 0.42 -8.51 10.01
C GLY A 96 1.53 -9.56 9.79
N ARG A 97 2.79 -9.23 10.11
CA ARG A 97 3.91 -10.19 10.10
C ARG A 97 3.70 -11.30 11.12
#